data_AF-A0A6C1DUL5-F1
#
_entry.id   AF-A0A6C1DUL5-F1
#
_cell.length_a   1.000
_cell.length_b   1.000
_cell.length_c   1.000
_cell.angle_alpha   90.00
_cell.angle_beta   90.00
_cell.angle_gamma   90.00
#
_symmetry.space_group_name_H-M   'P 1'
#
loop_
_entity.id
_entity.type
_entity.pdbx_description
1 polymer ?
#
loop_
_entity_poly.entity_id
_entity_poly.type
_entity_poly.pdbx_seq_one_letter_code
_entity_poly.pdbx_strand_id
1 'polypeptide(L)'
;MAGDELSYEELLDHILNNKPIPNIVEVPNVTLDESLSSSPSLKPRTRPWERQQQQHQSGNDARQQSQEVKTNVPLDFDQESLEKMTSPSKLSECYDIQSKLGMNFDDDDYNSNDKVDG
;
A
#
# COMPACT_ATOMS: atom_id res chain seq x y z
N MET A 1 17.94 15.21 4.34
CA MET A 1 18.00 16.66 4.07
C MET A 1 17.16 17.31 5.15
N ALA A 2 17.81 18.01 6.07
CA ALA A 2 17.16 18.59 7.24
C ALA A 2 16.27 19.76 6.79
N GLY A 3 14.98 19.71 7.14
CA GLY A 3 14.14 20.89 7.13
C GLY A 3 14.57 21.73 8.32
N ASP A 4 15.42 22.72 8.07
CA ASP A 4 15.80 23.71 9.07
C ASP A 4 14.55 24.54 9.37
N GLU A 5 14.13 24.58 10.63
CA GLU A 5 13.00 25.38 11.07
C GLU A 5 13.40 26.86 11.03
N LEU A 6 12.67 27.67 10.26
CA LEU A 6 12.92 29.10 10.20
C LEU A 6 12.52 29.77 11.52
N SER A 7 13.38 30.62 12.06
CA SER A 7 13.00 31.45 13.19
C SER A 7 11.97 32.51 12.78
N TYR A 8 11.24 33.06 13.75
CA TYR A 8 10.22 34.08 13.51
C TYR A 8 10.77 35.31 12.77
N GLU A 9 11.98 35.76 13.13
CA GLU A 9 12.63 36.90 12.50
C GLU A 9 13.02 36.61 11.04
N GLU A 10 13.48 35.38 10.76
CA GLU A 10 13.79 34.95 9.39
C GLU A 10 12.52 34.85 8.55
N LEU A 11 11.41 34.32 9.12
CA LEU A 11 10.11 34.31 8.45
C LEU A 11 9.65 35.73 8.09
N LEU A 12 9.80 36.69 9.01
CA LEU A 12 9.47 38.09 8.74
C LEU A 12 10.33 38.67 7.62
N ASP A 13 11.64 38.40 7.62
CA ASP A 13 12.55 38.82 6.56
C ASP A 13 12.13 38.23 5.20
N HIS A 14 11.75 36.96 5.15
CA HIS A 14 11.25 36.33 3.94
C HIS A 14 9.98 36.99 3.41
N ILE A 15 9.04 37.34 4.30
CA ILE A 15 7.77 37.98 3.94
C ILE A 15 7.99 39.44 3.50
N LEU A 16 8.71 40.23 4.30
CA LEU A 16 8.90 41.67 4.07
C LEU A 16 9.71 41.95 2.81
N ASN A 17 10.73 41.13 2.55
CA ASN A 17 11.63 41.32 1.41
C ASN A 17 11.27 40.45 0.20
N ASN A 18 10.12 39.76 0.24
CA ASN A 18 9.68 38.83 -0.81
C ASN A 18 10.78 37.83 -1.22
N LYS A 19 11.52 37.31 -0.24
CA LYS A 19 12.55 36.29 -0.51
C LYS A 19 11.87 34.92 -0.64
N PRO A 20 12.31 34.06 -1.55
CA PRO A 20 11.76 32.72 -1.68
C PRO A 20 11.96 31.94 -0.38
N ILE A 21 10.93 31.18 0.00
CA ILE A 21 10.99 30.33 1.18
C ILE A 21 11.86 29.11 0.85
N PRO A 22 12.86 28.78 1.68
CA PRO A 22 13.71 27.62 1.45
C PRO A 22 12.90 26.33 1.36
N ASN A 23 13.38 25.39 0.56
CA ASN A 23 12.77 24.08 0.30
C ASN A 23 11.36 24.09 -0.32
N ILE A 24 10.83 25.25 -0.73
CA ILE A 24 9.59 25.33 -1.50
C ILE A 24 9.94 25.38 -2.99
N VAL A 25 9.44 24.39 -3.74
CA VAL A 25 9.49 24.40 -5.20
C VAL A 25 8.23 25.10 -5.69
N GLU A 26 8.40 26.25 -6.33
CA GLU A 26 7.29 26.91 -7.02
C GLU A 26 6.87 26.07 -8.22
N VAL A 27 5.70 25.44 -8.12
CA VAL A 27 5.09 24.72 -9.24
C VAL A 27 4.20 25.71 -10.00
N PRO A 28 4.52 26.03 -11.26
CA PRO A 28 3.69 26.94 -12.05
C PRO A 28 2.27 26.42 -12.16
N ASN A 29 1.27 27.29 -11.96
CA ASN A 29 -0.14 26.96 -12.16
C ASN A 29 -0.50 26.98 -13.65
N VAL A 30 0.19 26.14 -14.42
CA VAL A 30 -0.04 25.96 -15.84
C VAL A 30 -0.21 24.47 -16.12
N THR A 31 -1.18 24.14 -16.96
CA THR A 31 -1.27 22.78 -17.50
C THR A 31 -0.08 22.59 -18.45
N LEU A 32 0.82 21.67 -18.12
CA LEU A 32 1.91 21.28 -19.01
C LEU A 32 1.33 20.54 -20.21
N ASP A 33 1.94 20.74 -21.37
CA ASP A 33 1.56 20.06 -22.60
C ASP A 33 1.79 18.55 -22.50
N GLU A 34 0.94 17.76 -23.14
CA GLU A 34 1.00 16.29 -23.12
C GLU A 34 2.34 15.79 -23.73
N SER A 35 2.94 16.56 -24.63
CA SER A 35 4.26 16.27 -25.20
C SER A 35 5.41 16.25 -24.18
N LEU A 36 5.24 16.91 -23.02
CA LEU A 36 6.19 16.88 -21.91
C LEU A 36 5.95 15.72 -20.94
N SER A 37 4.88 14.94 -21.15
CA SER A 37 4.63 13.75 -20.36
C SER A 37 5.69 12.68 -20.66
N SER A 38 6.27 12.09 -19.61
CA SER A 38 7.21 10.99 -19.76
C SER A 38 6.44 9.67 -19.75
N SER A 39 6.61 8.86 -20.81
CA SER A 39 6.06 7.52 -20.82
C SER A 39 6.93 6.58 -19.98
N PRO A 40 6.33 5.66 -19.21
CA PRO A 40 7.11 4.70 -18.43
C PRO A 40 7.92 3.80 -19.37
N SER A 41 9.25 3.96 -19.37
CA SER A 41 10.18 3.17 -20.19
C SER A 41 10.58 1.84 -19.54
N LEU A 42 10.33 1.70 -18.23
CA LEU A 42 10.71 0.53 -17.46
C LEU A 42 9.63 -0.55 -17.51
N LYS A 43 10.09 -1.81 -17.58
CA LYS A 43 9.20 -2.97 -17.51
C LYS A 43 8.44 -2.96 -16.17
N PRO A 44 7.12 -3.18 -16.17
CA PRO A 44 6.36 -3.33 -14.93
C PRO A 44 6.98 -4.42 -14.06
N ARG A 45 7.14 -4.13 -12.76
CA ARG A 45 7.64 -5.12 -11.82
C ARG A 45 6.62 -6.25 -11.69
N THR A 46 7.09 -7.49 -11.87
CA THR A 46 6.28 -8.68 -11.68
C THR A 46 5.69 -8.70 -10.27
N ARG A 47 4.41 -9.08 -10.17
CA ARG A 47 3.74 -9.15 -8.88
C ARG A 47 4.43 -10.20 -8.00
N PRO A 48 4.49 -10.01 -6.67
CA PRO A 48 5.15 -10.96 -5.78
C PRO A 48 4.63 -12.40 -5.92
N TRP A 49 3.33 -12.57 -6.16
CA TRP A 49 2.65 -13.87 -6.33
C TRP A 49 2.86 -14.52 -7.70
N GLU A 50 3.21 -13.77 -8.74
CA GLU A 50 3.49 -14.32 -10.09
C GLU A 50 4.87 -14.99 -10.18
N ARG A 51 5.81 -14.64 -9.28
CA ARG A 51 7.17 -15.22 -9.28
C ARG A 51 7.19 -16.71 -8.98
N GLN A 52 6.23 -17.21 -8.19
CA GLN A 52 6.17 -18.62 -7.81
C GLN A 52 5.79 -19.51 -9.00
N GLN A 53 4.88 -19.04 -9.86
CA GLN A 53 4.39 -19.84 -10.99
C GLN A 53 5.43 -20.05 -12.10
N GLN A 54 6.39 -19.13 -12.27
CA GLN A 54 7.44 -19.23 -13.29
C GLN A 54 8.56 -20.22 -12.93
N GLN A 55 8.76 -20.53 -11.64
CA GLN A 55 9.79 -21.47 -11.21
C GLN A 55 9.45 -22.93 -11.52
N HIS A 56 8.16 -23.25 -11.71
CA HIS A 56 7.71 -24.61 -12.01
C HIS A 56 7.72 -24.98 -13.50
N GLN A 57 8.00 -24.03 -14.40
CA GLN A 57 7.95 -24.25 -15.86
C GLN A 57 9.32 -24.27 -16.55
N SER A 58 10.43 -24.03 -15.81
CA SER A 58 11.78 -23.96 -16.39
C SER A 58 12.49 -25.32 -16.35
N GLY A 59 11.88 -26.31 -16.99
CA GLY A 59 12.45 -27.63 -17.19
C GLY A 59 11.70 -28.32 -18.33
N ASN A 60 12.03 -27.93 -19.56
CA ASN A 60 12.01 -28.71 -20.81
C ASN A 60 11.97 -27.76 -22.01
N ASP A 61 13.12 -27.65 -22.68
CA ASP A 61 13.36 -27.41 -24.11
C ASP A 61 12.69 -26.27 -24.90
N ALA A 62 13.45 -25.81 -25.88
CA ALA A 62 13.25 -24.61 -26.67
C ALA A 62 12.06 -24.65 -27.66
N ARG A 63 11.70 -23.44 -28.08
CA ARG A 63 10.87 -23.02 -29.24
C ARG A 63 9.35 -22.92 -29.02
N GLN A 64 8.94 -21.64 -29.09
CA GLN A 64 7.82 -21.07 -29.85
C GLN A 64 6.65 -20.50 -29.04
N GLN A 65 6.44 -19.22 -29.37
CA GLN A 65 5.19 -18.47 -29.41
C GLN A 65 4.59 -18.03 -28.08
N SER A 66 4.66 -16.71 -27.91
CA SER A 66 3.73 -15.88 -27.17
C SER A 66 2.29 -16.31 -27.45
N GLN A 67 1.69 -17.06 -26.53
CA GLN A 67 0.26 -17.17 -26.42
C GLN A 67 -0.13 -16.60 -25.06
N GLU A 68 -0.87 -15.49 -25.11
CA GLU A 68 -1.56 -14.92 -23.97
C GLU A 68 -2.47 -15.99 -23.36
N VAL A 69 -2.05 -16.58 -22.25
CA VAL A 69 -2.89 -17.52 -21.52
C VAL A 69 -3.90 -16.70 -20.71
N LYS A 70 -5.06 -16.44 -21.32
CA LYS A 70 -6.27 -16.04 -20.59
C LYS A 70 -6.78 -17.26 -19.82
N THR A 71 -6.17 -17.58 -18.68
CA THR A 71 -6.75 -18.55 -17.75
C THR A 71 -7.90 -17.89 -16.98
N ASN A 72 -9.11 -17.91 -17.55
CA ASN A 72 -10.28 -18.01 -16.68
C ASN A 72 -10.24 -19.42 -16.08
N VAL A 73 -9.53 -19.58 -14.96
CA VAL A 73 -9.64 -20.79 -14.15
C VAL A 73 -11.05 -20.74 -13.55
N PRO A 74 -11.93 -21.71 -13.83
CA PRO A 74 -13.18 -21.83 -13.09
C PRO A 74 -12.79 -22.08 -11.63
N LEU A 75 -13.06 -21.10 -10.76
CA LEU A 75 -13.00 -21.30 -9.33
C LEU A 75 -14.15 -22.23 -8.98
N ASP A 76 -13.84 -23.52 -8.85
CA ASP A 76 -14.73 -24.53 -8.29
C ASP A 76 -14.85 -24.26 -6.78
N PHE A 77 -15.60 -23.22 -6.44
CA PHE A 77 -15.89 -22.86 -5.05
C PHE A 77 -17.15 -23.62 -4.66
N ASP A 78 -16.97 -24.73 -3.94
CA ASP A 78 -18.09 -25.50 -3.40
C ASP A 78 -18.89 -24.60 -2.45
N GLN A 79 -20.13 -24.29 -2.82
CA GLN A 79 -21.02 -23.43 -2.03
C GLN A 79 -21.22 -23.98 -0.61
N GLU A 80 -21.17 -25.30 -0.45
CA GLU A 80 -21.19 -25.99 0.85
C GLU A 80 -20.02 -25.57 1.75
N SER A 81 -18.83 -25.32 1.18
CA SER A 81 -17.63 -24.90 1.93
C SER A 81 -17.76 -23.47 2.45
N LEU A 82 -18.36 -22.59 1.65
CA LEU A 82 -18.64 -21.21 2.04
C LEU A 82 -19.70 -21.16 3.14
N GLU A 83 -20.79 -21.91 2.99
CA GLU A 83 -21.87 -21.98 3.98
C GLU A 83 -21.41 -22.55 5.32
N LYS A 84 -20.45 -23.49 5.31
CA LYS A 84 -19.83 -24.00 6.55
C LYS A 84 -19.03 -22.93 7.29
N MET A 85 -18.23 -22.14 6.58
CA MET A 85 -17.42 -21.07 7.17
C MET A 85 -18.25 -19.89 7.68
N THR A 86 -19.39 -19.61 7.04
CA THR A 86 -20.32 -18.55 7.45
C THR A 86 -21.49 -19.05 8.28
N SER A 87 -21.47 -20.33 8.69
CA SER A 87 -22.59 -20.91 9.45
C SER A 87 -22.70 -20.23 10.84
N PRO A 88 -23.91 -19.97 11.33
CA PRO A 88 -24.13 -19.34 12.64
C PRO A 88 -23.46 -20.11 13.79
N SER A 89 -23.45 -21.45 13.70
CA SER A 89 -22.81 -22.31 14.70
C SER A 89 -21.29 -22.10 14.73
N LYS A 90 -20.65 -21.98 13.56
CA LYS A 90 -19.19 -21.77 13.49
C LYS A 90 -18.81 -20.34 13.90
N LEU A 91 -19.65 -19.35 13.56
CA LEU A 91 -19.48 -17.98 14.04
C LEU A 91 -19.61 -17.89 15.56
N SER A 92 -20.60 -18.56 16.16
CA SER A 92 -20.76 -18.64 17.62
C SER A 92 -19.51 -19.23 18.29
N GLU A 93 -18.96 -20.32 17.74
CA GLU A 93 -17.72 -20.92 18.25
C GLU A 93 -16.54 -19.94 18.21
N CYS A 94 -16.42 -19.14 17.15
CA CYS A 94 -15.40 -18.10 17.07
C CYS A 94 -15.59 -17.00 18.13
N TYR A 95 -16.82 -16.55 18.38
CA TYR A 95 -17.11 -15.58 19.44
C TYR A 95 -16.83 -16.14 20.84
N ASP A 96 -17.17 -17.41 21.09
CA ASP A 96 -16.85 -18.10 22.33
C ASP A 96 -15.33 -18.16 22.55
N ILE A 97 -14.57 -18.48 21.50
CA ILE A 97 -13.10 -18.49 21.52
C ILE A 97 -12.54 -17.08 21.80
N GLN A 98 -13.05 -16.04 21.13
CA GLN A 98 -12.64 -14.65 21.33
C GLN A 98 -12.86 -14.19 22.77
N SER A 99 -14.05 -14.47 23.32
CA SER A 99 -14.41 -14.16 24.71
C SER A 99 -13.49 -14.90 25.69
N LYS A 100 -13.21 -16.18 25.43
CA LYS A 100 -12.27 -16.98 26.24
C LYS A 100 -10.84 -16.45 26.23
N LEU A 101 -10.42 -15.86 25.11
CA LEU A 101 -9.09 -15.30 24.93
C LEU A 101 -8.97 -13.85 25.44
N GLY A 102 -10.06 -13.24 25.93
CA GLY A 102 -10.07 -11.86 26.41
C GLY A 102 -9.73 -10.84 25.32
N MET A 103 -9.98 -11.19 24.05
CA MET A 103 -9.75 -10.31 22.91
C MET A 103 -10.94 -9.37 22.76
N ASN A 104 -11.05 -8.39 23.65
CA ASN A 104 -11.82 -7.20 23.37
C ASN A 104 -10.97 -6.38 22.39
N PHE A 105 -11.41 -6.27 21.14
CA PHE A 105 -10.95 -5.17 20.30
C PHE A 105 -11.66 -3.93 20.83
N ASP A 106 -11.15 -3.42 21.95
CA ASP A 106 -11.55 -2.12 22.47
C ASP A 106 -11.11 -1.09 21.42
N ASP A 107 -12.08 -0.53 20.69
CA ASP A 107 -11.88 0.55 19.70
C ASP A 107 -11.57 1.90 20.37
N ASP A 108 -10.94 1.91 21.56
CA ASP A 108 -10.61 3.13 22.29
C ASP A 108 -9.09 3.31 22.43
N ASP A 109 -8.61 4.17 21.53
CA ASP A 109 -7.28 4.76 21.43
C ASP A 109 -6.88 5.48 22.73
N TYR A 110 -5.82 5.03 23.42
CA TYR A 110 -5.07 5.86 24.39
C TYR A 110 -3.57 5.61 24.25
N ASN A 111 -3.00 6.16 23.18
CA ASN A 111 -1.60 6.53 23.18
C ASN A 111 -1.39 7.77 24.07
N SER A 112 -1.03 7.57 25.34
CA SER A 112 -0.27 8.58 26.10
C SER A 112 1.08 7.98 26.46
N ASN A 113 2.06 8.37 25.66
CA ASN A 113 3.47 8.04 25.83
C ASN A 113 3.93 8.26 27.28
N ASP A 114 4.59 7.21 27.74
CA ASP A 114 5.61 7.14 28.78
C ASP A 114 6.47 8.42 28.83
N LYS A 115 6.34 9.20 29.90
CA LYS A 115 7.33 10.19 30.30
C LYS A 115 8.39 9.47 31.13
N VAL A 116 9.44 9.02 30.46
CA VAL A 116 10.76 8.79 31.07
C VAL A 116 11.48 10.14 31.20
N ASP A 117 11.80 10.53 32.43
CA ASP A 117 13.14 10.99 32.89
C ASP A 117 13.05 11.89 34.13
N GLY A 118 13.87 11.56 35.15
CA GLY A 118 14.13 12.37 36.35
C GLY A 118 14.45 11.55 37.59
#